data_AF-A0A7X8TI69-F1
#
_entry.id   AF-A0A7X8TI69-F1
#
_cell.length_a   1.000
_cell.length_b   1.000
_cell.length_c   1.000
_cell.angle_alpha   90.00
_cell.angle_beta   90.00
_cell.angle_gamma   90.00
#
_symmetry.space_group_name_H-M   'P 1'
#
loop_
_entity.id
_entity.type
_entity.pdbx_description
1 polymer ?
#
loop_
_entity_poly.entity_id
_entity_poly.type
_entity_poly.pdbx_seq_one_letter_code
_entity_poly.pdbx_strand_id
1 'polypeptide(L)'
;MAEADQPQQKVFPRTTGWRRVLISTTAAGLGAVALLSAVAALIGGSEAAYSAAAGGGAVVVLSAISLAIIDLCERHAPHLTMAMFMLGFCLKIAALAMLLPLMDTSQWLQPAWALGAGIGVLVLWQTVEIMTFARLRVTVEPDASDFYNL
;
A
#
# COMPACT_ATOMS: atom_id res chain seq x y z
N MET A 1 -18.69 53.67 -0.39
CA MET A 1 -18.00 52.55 -1.05
C MET A 1 -17.52 51.64 0.05
N ALA A 2 -18.29 50.59 0.35
CA ALA A 2 -17.94 49.58 1.34
C ALA A 2 -17.35 48.39 0.57
N GLU A 3 -16.06 48.14 0.77
CA GLU A 3 -15.37 46.97 0.26
C GLU A 3 -15.93 45.76 1.02
N ALA A 4 -16.65 44.89 0.32
CA ALA A 4 -17.20 43.68 0.90
C ALA A 4 -16.04 42.77 1.28
N ASP A 5 -15.86 42.57 2.59
CA ASP A 5 -14.93 41.63 3.20
C ASP A 5 -15.30 40.21 2.73
N GLN A 6 -14.63 39.75 1.67
CA GLN A 6 -14.82 38.39 1.17
C GLN A 6 -14.27 37.44 2.22
N PRO A 7 -15.04 36.42 2.67
CA PRO A 7 -14.54 35.47 3.64
C PRO A 7 -13.31 34.77 3.02
N GLN A 8 -12.14 35.02 3.60
CA GLN A 8 -10.90 34.37 3.16
C GLN A 8 -11.10 32.86 3.22
N GLN A 9 -11.27 32.27 2.04
CA GLN A 9 -11.34 30.84 1.86
C GLN A 9 -10.00 30.29 2.38
N LYS A 10 -9.99 29.73 3.59
CA LYS A 10 -8.80 29.11 4.18
C LYS A 10 -8.38 27.98 3.24
N VAL A 11 -7.38 28.25 2.40
CA VAL A 11 -6.74 27.25 1.57
C VAL A 11 -5.96 26.35 2.53
N PHE A 12 -6.63 25.31 3.03
CA PHE A 12 -5.95 24.27 3.79
C PHE A 12 -4.88 23.65 2.89
N PRO A 13 -3.61 23.63 3.30
CA PRO A 13 -2.58 22.98 2.50
C PRO A 13 -2.94 21.49 2.37
N ARG A 14 -3.29 21.06 1.15
CA ARG A 14 -3.58 19.65 0.82
C ARG A 14 -2.28 18.86 0.78
N THR A 15 -1.64 18.61 1.92
CA THR A 15 -0.29 18.05 1.91
C THR A 15 0.02 17.06 3.03
N THR A 16 -0.85 16.11 3.40
CA THR A 16 -0.45 15.12 4.44
C THR A 16 -1.05 13.71 4.38
N GLY A 17 -2.17 13.46 3.68
CA GLY A 17 -2.83 12.15 3.70
C GLY A 17 -2.00 11.03 3.06
N TRP A 18 -1.58 11.22 1.81
CA TRP A 18 -0.92 10.18 1.02
C TRP A 18 0.46 9.79 1.51
N ARG A 19 1.25 10.76 1.99
CA ARG A 19 2.54 10.48 2.61
C ARG A 19 2.38 9.59 3.84
N ARG A 20 1.30 9.76 4.61
CA ARG A 20 0.98 8.91 5.76
C ARG A 20 0.64 7.49 5.34
N VAL A 21 -0.15 7.30 4.27
CA VAL A 21 -0.40 5.98 3.69
C VAL A 21 0.92 5.31 3.34
N LEU A 22 1.74 5.97 2.51
CA LEU A 22 2.99 5.42 2.01
C LEU A 22 3.96 5.03 3.12
N ILE A 23 4.14 5.88 4.14
CA ILE A 23 5.00 5.55 5.28
C ILE A 23 4.42 4.37 6.08
N SER A 24 3.12 4.40 6.39
CA SER A 24 2.49 3.36 7.24
C SER A 24 2.48 1.98 6.59
N THR A 25 2.14 1.90 5.30
CA THR A 25 2.07 0.64 4.56
C THR A 25 3.46 0.11 4.26
N THR A 26 4.41 0.98 3.91
CA THR A 26 5.81 0.58 3.71
C THR A 26 6.44 0.07 4.99
N ALA A 27 6.23 0.74 6.12
CA ALA A 27 6.74 0.29 7.41
C ALA A 27 6.12 -1.06 7.81
N ALA A 28 4.81 -1.24 7.62
CA ALA A 28 4.14 -2.52 7.89
C ALA A 28 4.66 -3.64 6.98
N GLY A 29 4.85 -3.35 5.69
CA GLY A 29 5.43 -4.29 4.73
C GLY A 29 6.84 -4.73 5.10
N LEU A 30 7.73 -3.77 5.36
CA LEU A 30 9.10 -4.07 5.79
C LEU A 30 9.14 -4.82 7.12
N GLY A 31 8.28 -4.46 8.07
CA GLY A 31 8.14 -5.18 9.34
C GLY A 31 7.68 -6.62 9.14
N ALA A 32 6.74 -6.86 8.23
CA ALA A 32 6.29 -8.20 7.89
C ALA A 32 7.38 -9.03 7.21
N VAL A 33 8.13 -8.43 6.26
CA VAL A 33 9.28 -9.09 5.63
C VAL A 33 10.29 -9.48 6.69
N ALA A 34 10.69 -8.56 7.57
CA ALA A 34 11.66 -8.84 8.63
C ALA A 34 11.19 -9.96 9.56
N LEU A 35 9.92 -9.93 9.98
CA LEU A 35 9.33 -10.95 10.85
C LEU A 35 9.30 -12.32 10.17
N LEU A 36 8.80 -12.40 8.93
CA LEU A 36 8.66 -13.65 8.20
C LEU A 36 10.03 -14.23 7.83
N SER A 37 11.00 -13.40 7.47
CA SER A 37 12.39 -13.82 7.26
C SER A 37 13.03 -14.33 8.55
N ALA A 38 12.76 -13.71 9.70
CA ALA A 38 13.27 -14.20 10.99
C ALA A 38 12.65 -15.56 11.36
N VAL A 39 11.33 -15.72 11.17
CA VAL A 39 10.64 -17.00 11.38
C VAL A 39 11.20 -18.09 10.45
N ALA A 40 11.40 -17.75 9.17
CA ALA A 40 12.00 -18.65 8.20
C ALA A 40 13.43 -19.05 8.59
N ALA A 41 14.24 -18.10 9.08
CA ALA A 41 15.59 -18.37 9.58
C ALA A 41 15.61 -19.38 10.72
N LEU A 42 14.68 -19.25 11.68
CA LEU A 42 14.59 -20.11 12.85
C LEU A 42 14.16 -21.55 12.51
N ILE A 43 13.33 -21.71 11.47
CA ILE A 43 12.74 -23.02 11.12
C ILE A 43 13.54 -23.73 10.02
N GLY A 44 13.89 -23.01 8.96
CA GLY A 44 14.50 -23.56 7.75
C GLY A 44 15.93 -23.07 7.47
N GLY A 45 16.53 -22.31 8.40
CA GLY A 45 17.88 -21.79 8.27
C GLY A 45 18.00 -20.58 7.34
N SER A 46 19.24 -20.20 7.01
CA SER A 46 19.54 -18.98 6.25
C SER A 46 18.93 -18.96 4.84
N GLU A 47 18.87 -20.10 4.16
CA GLU A 47 18.28 -20.20 2.81
C GLU A 47 16.77 -19.91 2.81
N ALA A 48 16.05 -20.40 3.83
CA ALA A 48 14.64 -20.09 4.03
C ALA A 48 14.44 -18.58 4.30
N ALA A 49 15.33 -17.97 5.08
CA ALA A 49 15.31 -16.54 5.36
C ALA A 49 15.49 -15.69 4.10
N TYR A 50 16.46 -16.02 3.25
CA TYR A 50 16.68 -15.33 1.96
C TYR A 50 15.51 -15.52 1.02
N SER A 51 14.92 -16.73 0.98
CA SER A 51 13.75 -17.03 0.17
C SER A 51 12.54 -16.18 0.59
N ALA A 52 12.27 -16.14 1.90
CA ALA A 52 11.21 -15.30 2.47
C ALA A 52 11.45 -13.80 2.22
N ALA A 53 12.70 -13.34 2.36
CA ALA A 53 13.08 -11.95 2.11
C ALA A 53 12.89 -11.57 0.64
N ALA A 54 13.25 -12.45 -0.30
CA ALA A 54 13.08 -12.22 -1.72
C ALA A 54 11.60 -12.14 -2.11
N GLY A 55 10.78 -13.11 -1.66
CA GLY A 55 9.35 -13.14 -1.95
C GLY A 55 8.59 -11.96 -1.35
N GLY A 56 8.80 -11.69 -0.04
CA GLY A 56 8.18 -10.56 0.63
C GLY A 56 8.70 -9.20 0.12
N GLY A 57 9.99 -9.10 -0.15
CA GLY A 57 10.62 -7.88 -0.67
C GLY A 57 10.11 -7.50 -2.06
N ALA A 58 9.92 -8.47 -2.96
CA ALA A 58 9.33 -8.24 -4.27
C ALA A 58 7.93 -7.62 -4.16
N VAL A 59 7.11 -8.10 -3.21
CA VAL A 59 5.78 -7.55 -2.95
C VAL A 59 5.83 -6.12 -2.42
N VAL A 60 6.77 -5.81 -1.52
CA VAL A 60 6.98 -4.44 -1.03
C VAL A 60 7.32 -3.49 -2.18
N VAL A 61 8.26 -3.89 -3.04
CA VAL A 61 8.66 -3.07 -4.20
C VAL A 61 7.48 -2.83 -5.14
N LEU A 62 6.76 -3.89 -5.50
CA LEU A 62 5.59 -3.80 -6.37
C LEU A 62 4.49 -2.91 -5.77
N SER A 63 4.29 -3.02 -4.46
CA SER A 63 3.28 -2.25 -3.74
C SER A 63 3.64 -0.78 -3.61
N ALA A 64 4.90 -0.47 -3.35
CA ALA A 64 5.39 0.91 -3.34
C ALA A 64 5.24 1.59 -4.71
N ILE A 65 5.58 0.88 -5.80
CA ILE A 65 5.40 1.39 -7.18
C ILE A 65 3.93 1.63 -7.48
N SER A 66 3.06 0.66 -7.17
CA SER A 66 1.62 0.78 -7.34
C SER A 66 1.08 2.01 -6.61
N LEU A 67 1.49 2.23 -5.36
CA LEU A 67 1.02 3.36 -4.57
C LEU A 67 1.52 4.70 -5.13
N ALA A 68 2.76 4.75 -5.62
CA ALA A 68 3.31 5.94 -6.26
C ALA A 68 2.55 6.32 -7.55
N ILE A 69 2.16 5.35 -8.37
CA ILE A 69 1.33 5.58 -9.56
C ILE A 69 -0.04 6.14 -9.17
N ILE A 70 -0.64 5.61 -8.10
CA ILE A 70 -1.97 6.05 -7.66
C ILE A 70 -1.90 7.47 -7.07
N ASP A 71 -0.84 7.82 -6.32
CA ASP A 71 -0.60 9.20 -5.84
C ASP A 71 -0.49 10.18 -7.02
N LEU A 72 0.25 9.80 -8.07
CA LEU A 72 0.36 10.62 -9.28
C LEU A 72 -0.99 10.76 -10.00
N CYS A 73 -1.78 9.69 -10.06
CA CYS A 73 -3.09 9.70 -10.70
C CYS A 73 -4.09 10.57 -9.95
N GLU A 74 -4.12 10.51 -8.61
CA GLU A 74 -5.03 11.34 -7.81
C GLU A 74 -4.83 12.84 -8.05
N ARG A 75 -3.59 13.28 -8.25
CA ARG A 75 -3.26 14.69 -8.52
C ARG A 75 -3.82 15.21 -9.85
N HIS A 76 -4.01 14.34 -10.83
CA HIS A 76 -4.40 14.71 -12.20
C HIS A 76 -5.85 14.32 -12.53
N ALA A 77 -6.32 13.17 -12.04
CA ALA A 77 -7.62 12.58 -12.36
C ALA A 77 -8.19 11.80 -11.15
N PRO A 78 -8.70 12.50 -10.11
CA PRO A 78 -9.14 11.86 -8.86
C PRO A 78 -10.31 10.88 -9.03
N HIS A 79 -11.11 11.01 -10.09
CA HIS A 79 -12.19 10.07 -10.41
C HIS A 79 -11.68 8.69 -10.85
N LEU A 80 -10.44 8.59 -11.35
CA LEU A 80 -9.82 7.33 -11.78
C LEU A 80 -9.04 6.64 -10.66
N THR A 81 -8.78 7.32 -9.54
CA THR A 81 -7.92 6.81 -8.45
C THR A 81 -8.41 5.46 -7.91
N MET A 82 -9.72 5.26 -7.75
CA MET A 82 -10.28 3.99 -7.27
C MET A 82 -10.08 2.85 -8.29
N ALA A 83 -10.27 3.14 -9.58
CA ALA A 83 -10.04 2.18 -10.65
C ALA A 83 -8.56 1.78 -10.74
N MET A 84 -7.65 2.76 -10.61
CA MET A 84 -6.20 2.51 -10.58
C MET A 84 -5.77 1.71 -9.35
N PHE A 85 -6.44 1.92 -8.21
CA PHE A 85 -6.21 1.11 -7.01
C PHE A 85 -6.56 -0.36 -7.24
N MET A 86 -7.75 -0.64 -7.80
CA MET A 86 -8.16 -1.99 -8.19
C MET A 86 -7.22 -2.60 -9.23
N LEU A 87 -6.82 -1.84 -10.25
CA LEU A 87 -5.89 -2.31 -11.28
C LEU A 87 -4.52 -2.63 -10.69
N GLY A 88 -4.01 -1.81 -9.76
CA GLY A 88 -2.78 -2.07 -9.03
C GLY A 88 -2.86 -3.37 -8.22
N PHE A 89 -4.00 -3.66 -7.58
CA PHE A 89 -4.22 -4.93 -6.88
C PHE A 89 -4.24 -6.14 -7.83
N CYS A 90 -4.97 -6.05 -8.94
CA CYS A 90 -4.99 -7.12 -9.95
C CYS A 90 -3.59 -7.39 -10.51
N LEU A 91 -2.82 -6.33 -10.79
CA LEU A 91 -1.45 -6.43 -11.26
C LEU A 91 -0.54 -7.09 -10.22
N LYS A 92 -0.73 -6.80 -8.93
CA LYS A 92 0.01 -7.47 -7.84
C LYS A 92 -0.23 -8.97 -7.81
N ILE A 93 -1.50 -9.39 -7.90
CA ILE A 93 -1.85 -10.81 -7.96
C ILE A 93 -1.26 -11.46 -9.20
N ALA A 94 -1.39 -10.83 -10.37
CA ALA A 94 -0.85 -11.35 -11.62
C ALA A 94 0.67 -11.49 -11.57
N ALA A 95 1.38 -10.49 -11.04
CA ALA A 95 2.83 -10.55 -10.86
C ALA A 95 3.25 -11.68 -9.91
N LEU A 96 2.54 -11.85 -8.79
CA LEU A 96 2.80 -12.96 -7.86
C LEU A 96 2.56 -14.32 -8.53
N ALA A 97 1.51 -14.44 -9.33
CA ALA A 97 1.21 -15.65 -10.09
C ALA A 97 2.25 -15.93 -11.18
N MET A 98 2.77 -14.91 -11.84
CA MET A 98 3.86 -15.04 -12.82
C MET A 98 5.21 -15.36 -12.19
N LEU A 99 5.40 -15.07 -10.90
CA LEU A 99 6.61 -15.44 -10.16
C LEU A 99 6.65 -16.93 -9.80
N LEU A 100 5.50 -17.61 -9.71
CA LEU A 100 5.42 -19.04 -9.36
C LEU A 100 6.32 -19.95 -10.24
N PRO A 101 6.26 -19.87 -11.59
CA PRO A 101 7.08 -20.74 -12.44
C PRO A 101 8.58 -20.40 -12.40
N LEU A 102 8.93 -19.16 -12.03
CA LEU A 102 10.32 -18.71 -11.93
C LEU A 102 11.01 -19.21 -10.65
N MET A 103 10.26 -19.70 -9.66
CA MET A 103 10.82 -20.21 -8.40
C MET A 103 11.24 -21.67 -8.46
N ASP A 104 10.62 -22.48 -9.32
CA ASP A 104 10.96 -23.91 -9.48
C ASP A 104 12.35 -24.16 -10.09
N THR A 105 13.01 -23.13 -10.61
CA THR A 105 14.28 -23.25 -11.35
C THR A 105 15.53 -23.03 -10.51
N SER A 106 15.43 -22.61 -9.24
CA SER A 106 16.59 -22.27 -8.41
C SER A 106 16.69 -23.17 -7.18
N GLN A 107 17.73 -24.01 -7.12
CA GLN A 107 18.09 -24.82 -5.95
C GLN A 107 18.35 -24.02 -4.65
N TRP A 108 18.60 -22.71 -4.77
CA TRP A 108 18.88 -21.80 -3.65
C TRP A 108 17.62 -21.14 -3.07
N LEU A 109 16.46 -21.34 -3.71
CA LEU A 109 15.22 -20.67 -3.37
C LEU A 109 14.20 -21.70 -2.92
N GLN A 110 13.80 -21.64 -1.65
CA GLN A 110 12.76 -22.52 -1.11
C GLN A 110 11.39 -21.92 -1.48
N PRO A 111 10.66 -22.49 -2.48
CA PRO A 111 9.49 -21.82 -3.06
C PRO A 111 8.39 -21.61 -2.02
N ALA A 112 8.22 -22.57 -1.10
CA ALA A 112 7.24 -22.48 -0.01
C ALA A 112 7.46 -21.24 0.88
N TRP A 113 8.71 -20.94 1.24
CA TRP A 113 9.03 -19.77 2.06
C TRP A 113 8.88 -18.46 1.30
N ALA A 114 9.32 -18.44 0.04
CA ALA A 114 9.21 -17.25 -0.79
C ALA A 114 7.74 -16.90 -1.11
N LEU A 115 6.93 -17.90 -1.45
CA LEU A 115 5.49 -17.72 -1.72
C LEU A 115 4.71 -17.42 -0.44
N GLY A 116 4.95 -18.18 0.62
CA GLY A 116 4.29 -17.96 1.91
C GLY A 116 4.56 -16.57 2.44
N ALA A 117 5.82 -16.10 2.38
CA ALA A 117 6.17 -14.75 2.77
C ALA A 117 5.56 -13.70 1.82
N GLY A 118 5.63 -13.91 0.51
CA GLY A 118 5.03 -13.00 -0.48
C GLY A 118 3.53 -12.79 -0.25
N ILE A 119 2.77 -13.87 -0.10
CA ILE A 119 1.33 -13.82 0.18
C ILE A 119 1.06 -13.14 1.53
N GLY A 120 1.80 -13.53 2.59
CA GLY A 120 1.62 -12.96 3.93
C GLY A 120 1.87 -11.45 3.95
N VAL A 121 2.96 -10.99 3.33
CA VAL A 121 3.28 -9.57 3.18
C VAL A 121 2.22 -8.85 2.35
N LEU A 122 1.77 -9.44 1.23
CA LEU A 122 0.75 -8.85 0.36
C LEU A 122 -0.56 -8.60 1.13
N VAL A 123 -1.04 -9.60 1.86
CA VAL A 123 -2.30 -9.52 2.63
C VAL A 123 -2.18 -8.49 3.74
N LEU A 124 -1.08 -8.50 4.51
CA LEU A 124 -0.89 -7.54 5.59
C LEU A 124 -0.77 -6.12 5.05
N TRP A 125 0.05 -5.90 4.03
CA TRP A 125 0.18 -4.60 3.36
C TRP A 125 -1.18 -4.10 2.91
N GLN A 126 -1.92 -4.93 2.17
CA GLN A 126 -3.19 -4.54 1.59
C GLN A 126 -4.21 -4.16 2.67
N THR A 127 -4.21 -4.87 3.80
CA THR A 127 -5.07 -4.57 4.95
C THR A 127 -4.70 -3.22 5.57
N VAL A 128 -3.42 -2.97 5.86
CA VAL A 128 -2.95 -1.69 6.42
C VAL A 128 -3.22 -0.52 5.47
N GLU A 129 -3.07 -0.75 4.17
CA GLU A 129 -3.35 0.23 3.13
C GLU A 129 -4.83 0.63 3.13
N ILE A 130 -5.73 -0.35 3.08
CA ILE A 130 -7.18 -0.11 3.11
C ILE A 130 -7.59 0.59 4.41
N MET A 131 -7.09 0.14 5.56
CA MET A 131 -7.40 0.76 6.85
C MET A 131 -6.93 2.22 6.92
N THR A 132 -5.75 2.52 6.38
CA THR A 132 -5.21 3.88 6.38
C THR A 132 -5.98 4.77 5.42
N PHE A 133 -6.35 4.27 4.24
CA PHE A 133 -7.22 4.99 3.30
C PHE A 133 -8.61 5.26 3.88
N ALA A 134 -9.22 4.27 4.52
CA ALA A 134 -10.55 4.43 5.15
C ALA A 134 -10.53 5.55 6.19
N ARG A 135 -9.49 5.62 7.03
CA ARG A 135 -9.32 6.69 8.03
C ARG A 135 -9.14 8.07 7.40
N LEU A 136 -8.43 8.14 6.27
CA LEU A 136 -8.25 9.41 5.56
C LEU A 136 -9.56 9.92 4.95
N ARG A 137 -10.38 9.04 4.38
CA ARG A 137 -11.70 9.45 3.83
C ARG A 137 -12.66 9.96 4.90
N VAL A 138 -12.72 9.30 6.05
CA VAL A 138 -13.54 9.76 7.20
C VAL A 138 -13.14 11.16 7.68
N THR A 139 -11.85 11.52 7.56
CA THR A 139 -11.37 12.85 7.98
C THR A 139 -11.72 13.96 6.98
N VAL A 140 -11.95 13.60 5.71
CA VAL A 140 -12.27 14.56 4.63
C VAL A 140 -13.75 14.92 4.57
N GLU A 141 -14.60 14.21 5.32
CA GLU A 141 -16.05 14.45 5.37
C GLU A 141 -16.48 15.13 6.68
N PRO A 142 -16.26 16.46 6.87
CA PRO A 142 -16.91 17.21 7.93
C PRO A 142 -18.13 18.02 7.43
N ASP A 143 -19.22 17.88 8.19
CA ASP A 143 -20.48 18.65 8.27
C ASP A 143 -21.54 18.54 7.16
N ALA A 144 -22.36 17.47 7.26
CA ALA A 144 -23.75 17.46 6.80
C ALA A 144 -24.70 18.28 7.72
N SER A 145 -24.17 19.03 8.70
CA SER A 145 -24.94 19.83 9.65
C SER A 145 -25.36 21.22 9.14
N ASP A 146 -24.86 21.67 7.98
CA ASP A 146 -25.29 22.95 7.37
C ASP A 146 -26.66 22.86 6.65
N PHE A 147 -27.23 21.66 6.50
CA PHE A 147 -28.53 21.48 5.83
C PHE A 147 -29.77 21.73 6.72
N TYR A 148 -29.59 22.00 8.02
CA TYR A 148 -30.69 22.28 8.96
C TYR A 148 -30.86 23.78 9.30
N ASN A 149 -30.10 24.68 8.64
CA ASN A 149 -30.20 26.13 8.82
C ASN A 149 -30.86 26.84 7.62
N LEU A 150 -31.84 26.20 6.96
CA LEU A 150 -32.73 26.83 5.97
C LEU A 150 -34.19 26.71 6.40
#